data_AF-A0A449AYT1-F1
#
_entry.id   AF-A0A449AYT1-F1
#
_cell.length_a   1.000
_cell.length_b   1.000
_cell.length_c   1.000
_cell.angle_alpha   90.00
_cell.angle_beta   90.00
_cell.angle_gamma   90.00
#
_symmetry.space_group_name_H-M   'P 1'
#
loop_
_entity.id
_entity.type
_entity.pdbx_description
1 polymer ?
#
loop_
_entity_poly.entity_id
_entity_poly.type
_entity_poly.pdbx_seq_one_letter_code
_entity_poly.pdbx_strand_id
1 'polypeptide(L)'
;MFKKNKHKELVNQEDQAIIQDFETLDIESMIQEVGEISNTANGAHIQLVNVSKKYEGNEKYTLKDINLEIKPGTFCIFLGPSGCGKTTLLRMIAGLNSITKGDLLFNSKRYNNLLPNERNIAMVFQSYALYPHMNVYNNISFGLKIAKERKDIIDRRVKDVAKILKIDEYLYRKPKDLSGGQRQRVAIGRAIARKPLVFLMDEPLSNLDAKLRESMRREIVNIHRMLNTTSIYVTHDQLEAMTMGNQIVVFNDGQIQQSGTGRELYFKPANIFVAKFIGSPTMNTFDAKFSDGKIVSNDQDIHLPLSDLEVQAKLKENQDLVVGFRSEDILIHTEPGKNRIKGKIANIELIGKDQLVAVKVNKEIEFIVNASNNVEYELYSYVYLEFVESRIHIFDKTTTNRVN
;
A
#
# COMPACT_ATOMS: atom_id res chain seq x y z
N MET A 1 -19.24 -15.38 39.81
CA MET A 1 -19.54 -15.57 38.38
C MET A 1 -20.35 -14.43 37.73
N PHE A 2 -21.11 -13.60 38.46
CA PHE A 2 -22.01 -12.59 37.86
C PHE A 2 -21.39 -11.24 37.42
N LYS A 3 -20.13 -10.94 37.71
CA LYS A 3 -19.48 -9.66 37.30
C LYS A 3 -18.74 -9.72 35.95
N LYS A 4 -18.40 -10.91 35.44
CA LYS A 4 -17.70 -11.08 34.15
C LYS A 4 -18.65 -11.07 32.94
N ASN A 5 -19.91 -11.45 33.10
CA ASN A 5 -20.89 -11.45 32.00
C ASN A 5 -21.41 -10.04 31.66
N LYS A 6 -21.66 -9.17 32.66
CA LYS A 6 -22.07 -7.78 32.41
C LYS A 6 -21.03 -6.97 31.61
N HIS A 7 -19.73 -7.19 31.86
CA HIS A 7 -18.68 -6.51 31.10
C HIS A 7 -18.57 -6.97 29.65
N LYS A 8 -18.91 -8.23 29.35
CA LYS A 8 -18.92 -8.78 27.99
C LYS A 8 -20.14 -8.30 27.19
N GLU A 9 -21.29 -8.17 27.86
CA GLU A 9 -22.52 -7.61 27.26
C GLU A 9 -22.40 -6.10 26.98
N LEU A 10 -21.79 -5.33 27.88
CA LEU A 10 -21.57 -3.89 27.68
C LEU A 10 -20.58 -3.60 26.53
N VAL A 11 -19.51 -4.38 26.40
CA VAL A 11 -18.54 -4.23 25.30
C VAL A 11 -19.15 -4.64 23.96
N ASN A 12 -19.98 -5.69 23.92
CA ASN A 12 -20.69 -6.07 22.69
C ASN A 12 -21.77 -5.06 22.29
N GLN A 13 -22.42 -4.38 23.25
CA GLN A 13 -23.39 -3.32 22.95
C GLN A 13 -22.71 -2.04 22.46
N GLU A 14 -21.54 -1.67 23.00
CA GLU A 14 -20.74 -0.55 22.49
C GLU A 14 -20.21 -0.85 21.06
N ASP A 15 -19.71 -2.07 20.81
CA ASP A 15 -19.24 -2.48 19.49
C ASP A 15 -20.38 -2.57 18.45
N GLN A 16 -21.59 -2.99 18.86
CA GLN A 16 -22.78 -3.02 17.99
C GLN A 16 -23.37 -1.62 17.73
N ALA A 17 -23.32 -0.72 18.72
CA ALA A 17 -23.73 0.68 18.54
C ALA A 17 -22.78 1.41 17.57
N ILE A 18 -21.47 1.15 17.64
CA ILE A 18 -20.48 1.67 16.68
C ILE A 18 -20.79 1.16 15.27
N ILE A 19 -21.20 -0.10 15.10
CA ILE A 19 -21.51 -0.68 13.78
C ILE A 19 -22.84 -0.14 13.21
N GLN A 20 -23.86 0.09 14.04
CA GLN A 20 -25.12 0.71 13.60
C GLN A 20 -24.95 2.19 13.22
N ASP A 21 -24.04 2.93 13.87
CA ASP A 21 -23.69 4.31 13.49
C ASP A 21 -22.96 4.41 12.13
N PHE A 22 -22.55 3.30 11.52
CA PHE A 22 -21.95 3.29 10.18
C PHE A 22 -22.98 3.15 9.04
N GLU A 23 -24.19 2.66 9.31
CA GLU A 23 -25.24 2.50 8.27
C GLU A 23 -26.10 3.77 8.09
N THR A 24 -25.99 4.75 8.99
CA THR A 24 -26.79 5.99 8.99
C THR A 24 -26.01 7.25 8.63
N LEU A 25 -24.74 7.12 8.24
CA LEU A 25 -23.93 8.25 7.80
C LEU A 25 -24.26 8.59 6.34
N ASP A 26 -25.08 9.63 6.16
CA ASP A 26 -25.26 10.29 4.88
C ASP A 26 -24.00 11.09 4.52
N ILE A 27 -23.00 10.36 4.03
CA ILE A 27 -21.70 10.86 3.58
C ILE A 27 -21.91 11.93 2.49
N GLU A 28 -22.95 11.83 1.67
CA GLU A 28 -23.25 12.82 0.63
C GLU A 28 -23.67 14.16 1.23
N SER A 29 -24.50 14.17 2.28
CA SER A 29 -24.88 15.39 2.99
C SER A 29 -23.68 16.08 3.67
N MET A 30 -22.77 15.31 4.28
CA MET A 30 -21.55 15.85 4.91
C MET A 30 -20.55 16.33 3.85
N ILE A 31 -20.47 15.66 2.70
CA ILE A 31 -19.70 16.11 1.54
C ILE A 31 -20.30 17.40 0.95
N GLN A 32 -21.61 17.61 0.99
CA GLN A 32 -22.23 18.86 0.56
C GLN A 32 -21.97 20.01 1.55
N GLU A 33 -22.12 19.77 2.86
CA GLU A 33 -21.84 20.79 3.90
C GLU A 33 -20.33 21.17 3.97
N VAL A 34 -19.44 20.20 3.73
CA VAL A 34 -17.98 20.44 3.66
C VAL A 34 -17.54 20.85 2.24
N GLY A 35 -18.33 20.54 1.22
CA GLY A 35 -18.09 20.86 -0.19
C GLY A 35 -18.06 22.36 -0.46
N GLU A 36 -18.88 23.14 0.26
CA GLU A 36 -18.79 24.60 0.26
C GLU A 36 -17.44 25.13 0.79
N ILE A 37 -16.70 24.32 1.57
CA ILE A 37 -15.39 24.66 2.16
C ILE A 37 -14.22 24.35 1.19
N SER A 38 -14.44 23.59 0.10
CA SER A 38 -13.37 22.99 -0.73
C SER A 38 -13.49 23.17 -2.25
N ASN A 39 -14.26 24.12 -2.76
CA ASN A 39 -14.29 24.45 -4.20
C ASN A 39 -12.99 25.08 -4.77
N THR A 40 -11.91 25.16 -3.99
CA THR A 40 -10.69 25.91 -4.38
C THR A 40 -9.37 25.13 -4.29
N ALA A 41 -9.36 23.87 -3.82
CA ALA A 41 -8.13 23.09 -3.68
C ALA A 41 -8.10 21.92 -4.67
N ASN A 42 -7.86 22.22 -5.95
CA ASN A 42 -7.30 21.19 -6.84
C ASN A 42 -5.92 20.84 -6.28
N GLY A 43 -5.73 19.60 -5.82
CA GLY A 43 -4.46 19.16 -5.23
C GLY A 43 -3.25 19.49 -6.11
N ALA A 44 -2.04 19.56 -5.55
CA ALA A 44 -0.87 19.82 -6.38
C ALA A 44 -0.58 18.68 -7.37
N HIS A 45 -0.20 19.07 -8.58
CA HIS A 45 0.58 18.24 -9.47
C HIS A 45 2.03 18.23 -8.99
N ILE A 46 2.58 17.06 -8.73
CA ILE A 46 3.95 16.89 -8.22
C ILE A 46 4.78 16.18 -9.29
N GLN A 47 5.94 16.75 -9.61
CA GLN A 47 6.92 16.14 -10.50
C GLN A 47 8.28 16.07 -9.83
N LEU A 48 8.87 14.88 -9.85
CA LEU A 48 10.25 14.61 -9.49
C LEU A 48 11.01 14.35 -10.79
N VAL A 49 12.00 15.18 -11.09
CA VAL A 49 12.81 15.07 -12.31
C VAL A 49 14.24 14.76 -11.92
N ASN A 50 14.70 13.54 -12.21
CA ASN A 50 16.03 13.03 -11.89
C ASN A 50 16.47 13.27 -10.43
N VAL A 51 15.52 13.18 -9.49
CA VAL A 51 15.78 13.49 -8.08
C VAL A 51 16.69 12.45 -7.46
N SER A 52 17.78 12.90 -6.85
CA SER A 52 18.76 12.03 -6.21
C SER A 52 19.11 12.51 -4.80
N LYS A 53 19.39 11.56 -3.91
CA LYS A 53 19.91 11.79 -2.56
C LYS A 53 21.17 11.00 -2.30
N LYS A 54 22.22 11.72 -1.94
CA LYS A 54 23.47 11.19 -1.36
C LYS A 54 23.70 11.88 -0.02
N TYR A 55 23.91 11.09 1.04
CA TYR A 55 24.32 11.63 2.34
C TYR A 55 25.84 11.82 2.35
N GLU A 56 26.29 12.79 3.13
CA GLU A 56 27.72 13.04 3.33
C GLU A 56 28.40 11.80 3.93
N GLY A 57 29.62 11.50 3.47
CA GLY A 57 30.37 10.32 3.88
C GLY A 57 29.96 9.00 3.21
N ASN A 58 28.81 8.94 2.52
CA ASN A 58 28.42 7.73 1.78
C ASN A 58 29.03 7.73 0.37
N GLU A 59 29.50 6.58 -0.11
CA GLU A 59 29.93 6.43 -1.50
C GLU A 59 28.73 6.32 -2.46
N LYS A 60 27.72 5.55 -2.05
CA LYS A 60 26.52 5.24 -2.85
C LYS A 60 25.39 6.23 -2.61
N TYR A 61 24.58 6.45 -3.63
CA TYR A 61 23.32 7.19 -3.54
C TYR A 61 22.28 6.36 -2.78
N THR A 62 21.54 6.99 -1.87
CA THR A 62 20.37 6.37 -1.21
C THR A 62 19.16 6.37 -2.15
N LEU A 63 19.03 7.41 -2.97
CA LEU A 63 18.05 7.53 -4.05
C LEU A 63 18.77 8.06 -5.27
N LYS A 64 18.54 7.46 -6.43
CA LYS A 64 19.23 7.83 -7.66
C LYS A 64 18.23 8.00 -8.80
N ASP A 65 18.30 9.14 -9.47
CA ASP A 65 17.59 9.46 -10.71
C ASP A 65 16.08 9.14 -10.66
N ILE A 66 15.44 9.52 -9.55
CA ILE A 66 14.02 9.31 -9.34
C ILE A 66 13.22 10.23 -10.26
N ASN A 67 12.48 9.60 -11.19
CA ASN A 67 11.53 10.25 -12.07
C ASN A 67 10.13 9.77 -11.72
N LEU A 68 9.25 10.69 -11.32
CA LEU A 68 7.89 10.37 -10.90
C LEU A 68 6.97 11.56 -11.10
N GLU A 69 5.78 11.28 -11.60
CA GLU A 69 4.68 12.23 -11.70
C GLU A 69 3.51 11.76 -10.84
N ILE A 70 2.94 12.68 -10.05
CA ILE A 70 1.74 12.47 -9.23
C ILE A 70 0.72 13.55 -9.63
N LYS A 71 -0.43 13.10 -10.13
CA LYS A 71 -1.50 14.00 -10.58
C LYS A 71 -2.23 14.66 -9.41
N PRO A 72 -2.84 15.84 -9.61
CA PRO A 72 -3.74 16.46 -8.63
C PRO A 72 -4.77 15.48 -8.05
N GLY A 73 -4.97 15.51 -6.74
CA GLY A 73 -5.98 14.68 -6.06
C GLY A 73 -5.64 13.19 -5.97
N THR A 74 -4.45 12.78 -6.38
CA THR A 74 -4.04 11.36 -6.32
C THR A 74 -3.73 10.95 -4.87
N PHE A 75 -4.25 9.78 -4.44
CA PHE A 75 -3.70 9.05 -3.30
C PHE A 75 -2.51 8.21 -3.77
N CYS A 76 -1.31 8.78 -3.69
CA CYS A 76 -0.07 8.11 -4.08
C CYS A 76 0.53 7.33 -2.90
N ILE A 77 0.92 6.08 -3.13
CA ILE A 77 1.52 5.23 -2.10
C ILE A 77 2.94 4.86 -2.51
N PHE A 78 3.91 5.15 -1.65
CA PHE A 78 5.26 4.63 -1.77
C PHE A 78 5.33 3.32 -1.00
N LEU A 79 5.55 2.23 -1.74
CA LEU A 79 5.57 0.87 -1.22
C LEU A 79 6.95 0.25 -1.47
N GLY A 80 7.43 -0.57 -0.54
CA GLY A 80 8.68 -1.32 -0.72
C GLY A 80 9.31 -1.77 0.60
N PRO A 81 10.41 -2.53 0.56
CA PRO A 81 11.09 -3.01 1.76
C PRO A 81 11.64 -1.89 2.66
N SER A 82 11.95 -2.22 3.90
CA SER A 82 12.66 -1.30 4.79
C SER A 82 14.02 -0.90 4.20
N GLY A 83 14.38 0.38 4.31
CA GLY A 83 15.66 0.90 3.82
C GLY A 83 15.72 1.28 2.33
N CYS A 84 14.70 1.02 1.52
CA CYS A 84 14.73 1.34 0.09
C CYS A 84 14.57 2.84 -0.28
N GLY A 85 14.53 3.74 0.71
CA GLY A 85 14.57 5.19 0.49
C GLY A 85 13.22 5.92 0.50
N LYS A 86 12.08 5.25 0.71
CA LYS A 86 10.72 5.86 0.72
C LYS A 86 10.59 7.07 1.65
N THR A 87 10.92 6.89 2.93
CA THR A 87 10.90 7.97 3.93
C THR A 87 11.89 9.08 3.61
N THR A 88 13.04 8.75 3.00
CA THR A 88 14.00 9.76 2.55
C THR A 88 13.39 10.62 1.44
N LEU A 89 12.71 10.02 0.46
CA LEU A 89 12.01 10.74 -0.60
C LEU A 89 10.88 11.60 -0.04
N LEU A 90 10.05 11.05 0.85
CA LEU A 90 8.97 11.78 1.51
C LEU A 90 9.50 13.01 2.26
N ARG A 91 10.60 12.87 3.00
CA ARG A 91 11.25 13.98 3.73
C ARG A 91 11.87 15.01 2.80
N MET A 92 12.36 14.62 1.62
CA MET A 92 12.81 15.57 0.60
C MET A 92 11.65 16.39 0.03
N ILE A 93 10.50 15.76 -0.22
CA ILE A 93 9.28 16.45 -0.65
C ILE A 93 8.82 17.44 0.44
N ALA A 94 8.82 17.01 1.71
CA ALA A 94 8.49 17.86 2.86
C ALA A 94 9.47 19.02 3.11
N GLY A 95 10.68 18.95 2.54
CA GLY A 95 11.76 19.91 2.78
C GLY A 95 12.57 19.67 4.05
N LEU A 96 12.35 18.54 4.72
CA LEU A 96 13.11 18.13 5.91
C LEU A 96 14.50 17.61 5.55
N ASN A 97 14.66 17.09 4.33
CA ASN A 97 15.95 16.68 3.78
C ASN A 97 16.24 17.46 2.49
N SER A 98 17.50 17.86 2.28
CA SER A 98 17.94 18.49 1.03
C SER A 98 17.98 17.48 -0.12
N ILE A 99 17.68 17.96 -1.34
CA ILE A 99 17.84 17.20 -2.58
C ILE A 99 19.27 17.40 -3.09
N THR A 100 19.98 16.31 -3.42
CA THR A 100 21.37 16.39 -3.91
C THR A 100 21.44 16.79 -5.38
N LYS A 101 20.57 16.22 -6.23
CA LYS A 101 20.45 16.53 -7.67
C LYS A 101 19.00 16.39 -8.12
N GLY A 102 18.68 17.02 -9.26
CA GLY A 102 17.34 16.99 -9.86
C GLY A 102 16.40 18.03 -9.28
N ASP A 103 15.14 17.96 -9.70
CA ASP A 103 14.14 19.00 -9.47
C ASP A 103 12.87 18.42 -8.84
N LEU A 104 12.41 19.09 -7.78
CA LEU A 104 11.08 18.91 -7.20
C LEU A 104 10.21 20.07 -7.68
N LEU A 105 9.16 19.75 -8.44
CA LEU A 105 8.23 20.73 -8.98
C LEU A 105 6.84 20.49 -8.41
N PHE A 106 6.18 21.55 -7.92
CA PHE A 106 4.74 21.58 -7.67
C PHE A 106 4.09 22.56 -8.63
N ASN A 107 3.11 22.09 -9.42
CA ASN A 107 2.43 22.90 -10.46
C ASN A 107 3.45 23.66 -11.33
N SER A 108 4.47 22.93 -11.81
CA SER A 108 5.59 23.45 -12.62
C SER A 108 6.53 24.48 -11.94
N LYS A 109 6.32 24.84 -10.67
CA LYS A 109 7.23 25.69 -9.90
C LYS A 109 8.23 24.83 -9.13
N ARG A 110 9.50 25.21 -9.11
CA ARG A 110 10.58 24.51 -8.41
C ARG A 110 10.58 24.80 -6.89
N TYR A 111 10.66 23.74 -6.07
CA TYR A 111 10.51 23.78 -4.61
C TYR A 111 11.79 23.38 -3.84
N ASN A 112 12.87 23.02 -4.53
CA ASN A 112 14.11 22.49 -3.91
C ASN A 112 14.62 23.32 -2.72
N ASN A 113 14.62 24.65 -2.84
CA ASN A 113 15.24 25.57 -1.90
C ASN A 113 14.26 26.18 -0.89
N LEU A 114 12.98 25.84 -0.97
CA LEU A 114 11.98 26.33 -0.01
C LEU A 114 12.10 25.59 1.31
N LEU A 115 11.99 26.33 2.41
CA LEU A 115 11.93 25.75 3.76
C LEU A 115 10.60 25.00 3.96
N PRO A 116 10.53 23.99 4.85
CA PRO A 116 9.30 23.22 5.09
C PRO A 116 8.03 24.05 5.32
N ASN A 117 8.14 25.16 6.06
CA ASN A 117 7.03 26.05 6.35
C ASN A 117 6.54 26.86 5.14
N GLU A 118 7.37 27.03 4.11
CA GLU A 118 7.08 27.78 2.88
C GLU A 118 6.43 26.91 1.79
N ARG A 119 6.47 25.58 1.94
CA ARG A 119 5.98 24.64 0.91
C ARG A 119 4.46 24.43 0.93
N ASN A 120 3.77 24.94 1.94
CA ASN A 120 2.34 24.69 2.18
C ASN A 120 1.97 23.19 2.18
N ILE A 121 2.78 22.38 2.87
CA ILE A 121 2.60 20.93 3.02
C ILE A 121 2.22 20.63 4.47
N ALA A 122 1.42 19.59 4.71
CA ALA A 122 1.28 19.01 6.03
C ALA A 122 1.79 17.58 6.06
N MET A 123 2.43 17.19 7.16
CA MET A 123 3.04 15.88 7.33
C MET A 123 2.55 15.23 8.63
N VAL A 124 2.18 13.96 8.54
CA VAL A 124 1.88 13.07 9.67
C VAL A 124 3.05 12.12 9.86
N PHE A 125 3.65 12.15 11.04
CA PHE A 125 4.80 11.31 11.41
C PHE A 125 4.34 9.98 12.02
N GLN A 126 5.17 8.95 11.89
CA GLN A 126 4.97 7.61 12.45
C GLN A 126 4.67 7.61 13.97
N SER A 127 5.30 8.48 14.75
CA SER A 127 5.17 8.55 16.22
C SER A 127 4.06 9.48 16.72
N TYR A 128 3.11 9.89 15.86
CA TYR A 128 2.06 10.91 16.08
C TYR A 128 2.59 12.34 16.32
N ALA A 129 3.76 12.48 16.97
CA ALA A 129 4.43 13.73 17.30
C ALA A 129 3.53 14.78 17.98
N LEU A 130 2.59 14.34 18.83
CA LEU A 130 1.69 15.22 19.58
C LEU A 130 2.42 15.92 20.73
N TYR A 131 2.04 17.18 21.03
CA TYR A 131 2.57 17.90 22.18
C TYR A 131 1.89 17.38 23.46
N PRO A 132 2.63 16.71 24.37
CA PRO A 132 2.02 16.00 25.50
C PRO A 132 1.44 16.95 26.57
N HIS A 133 1.94 18.19 26.62
CA HIS A 133 1.50 19.23 27.54
C HIS A 133 0.27 20.00 27.05
N MET A 134 -0.10 19.86 25.76
CA MET A 134 -1.26 20.51 25.16
C MET A 134 -2.45 19.53 25.11
N ASN A 135 -3.68 20.04 25.26
CA ASN A 135 -4.89 19.25 24.96
C ASN A 135 -5.09 19.09 23.44
N VAL A 136 -6.09 18.30 23.04
CA VAL A 136 -6.40 18.05 21.62
C VAL A 136 -6.68 19.34 20.85
N TYR A 137 -7.51 20.23 21.39
CA TYR A 137 -7.82 21.53 20.79
C TYR A 137 -6.54 22.35 20.52
N ASN A 138 -5.65 22.41 21.50
CA ASN A 138 -4.40 23.15 21.38
C ASN A 138 -3.43 22.48 20.42
N ASN A 139 -3.40 21.14 20.36
CA ASN A 139 -2.62 20.42 19.36
C ASN A 139 -3.07 20.81 17.94
N ILE A 140 -4.38 20.76 17.65
CA ILE A 140 -4.95 21.06 16.33
C ILE A 140 -4.79 22.55 15.97
N SER A 141 -5.08 23.46 16.91
CA SER A 141 -5.00 24.91 16.68
C SER A 141 -3.58 25.47 16.57
N PHE A 142 -2.55 24.73 17.01
CA PHE A 142 -1.19 25.24 17.12
C PHE A 142 -0.65 25.84 15.81
N GLY A 143 -0.77 25.12 14.69
CA GLY A 143 -0.28 25.58 13.40
C GLY A 143 -1.01 26.84 12.90
N LEU A 144 -2.31 26.95 13.19
CA LEU A 144 -3.11 28.12 12.83
C LEU A 144 -2.74 29.35 13.68
N LYS A 145 -2.44 29.14 14.96
CA LYS A 145 -1.95 30.21 15.85
C LYS A 145 -0.61 30.76 15.39
N ILE A 146 0.32 29.89 14.95
CA ILE A 146 1.61 30.32 14.38
C ILE A 146 1.41 31.12 13.09
N ALA A 147 0.47 30.70 12.25
CA ALA A 147 0.09 31.43 11.04
C ALA A 147 -0.66 32.75 11.33
N LYS A 148 -0.87 33.11 12.61
CA LYS A 148 -1.56 34.33 13.06
C LYS A 148 -3.00 34.44 12.52
N GLU A 149 -3.66 33.30 12.33
CA GLU A 149 -5.07 33.25 11.96
C GLU A 149 -5.97 33.88 13.04
N ARG A 150 -7.11 34.42 12.62
CA ARG A 150 -8.06 35.01 13.58
C ARG A 150 -8.65 33.94 14.51
N LYS A 151 -8.88 34.30 15.77
CA LYS A 151 -9.35 33.37 16.82
C LYS A 151 -10.68 32.69 16.48
N ASP A 152 -11.61 33.42 15.86
CA ASP A 152 -12.91 32.90 15.43
C ASP A 152 -12.77 31.85 14.30
N ILE A 153 -11.84 32.08 13.37
CA ILE A 153 -11.51 31.13 12.30
C ILE A 153 -10.85 29.87 12.88
N ILE A 154 -9.93 30.05 13.82
CA ILE A 154 -9.27 28.94 14.52
C ILE A 154 -10.31 28.05 15.21
N ASP A 155 -11.19 28.65 16.00
CA ASP A 155 -12.18 27.89 16.77
C ASP A 155 -13.13 27.10 15.87
N ARG A 156 -13.67 27.75 14.83
CA ARG A 156 -14.51 27.10 13.83
C ARG A 156 -13.79 25.92 13.19
N ARG A 157 -12.59 26.14 12.66
CA ARG A 157 -11.85 25.11 11.93
C ARG A 157 -11.45 23.93 12.82
N VAL A 158 -11.07 24.18 14.07
CA VAL A 158 -10.75 23.10 15.01
C VAL A 158 -11.99 22.25 15.29
N LYS A 159 -13.16 22.87 15.48
CA LYS A 159 -14.42 22.15 15.70
C LYS A 159 -14.86 21.36 14.47
N ASP A 160 -14.73 21.93 13.27
CA ASP A 160 -15.07 21.25 12.02
C ASP A 160 -14.19 20.01 11.83
N VAL A 161 -12.88 20.16 11.99
CA VAL A 161 -11.92 19.04 11.92
C VAL A 161 -12.21 17.99 12.99
N ALA A 162 -12.55 18.42 14.21
CA ALA A 162 -12.85 17.49 15.29
C ALA A 162 -14.11 16.67 15.02
N LYS A 163 -15.15 17.26 14.42
CA LYS A 163 -16.37 16.55 13.98
C LYS A 163 -16.06 15.54 12.87
N ILE A 164 -15.34 15.97 11.82
CA ILE A 164 -14.94 15.10 10.70
C ILE A 164 -14.19 13.87 11.20
N LEU A 165 -13.33 14.05 12.20
CA LEU A 165 -12.50 12.98 12.74
C LEU A 165 -13.13 12.24 13.92
N LYS A 166 -14.36 12.60 14.35
CA LYS A 166 -15.05 12.04 15.52
C LYS A 166 -14.21 12.12 16.81
N ILE A 167 -13.65 13.31 17.09
CA ILE A 167 -12.82 13.60 18.27
C ILE A 167 -13.27 14.87 19.03
N ASP A 168 -14.47 15.37 18.75
CA ASP A 168 -15.05 16.56 19.36
C ASP A 168 -15.21 16.43 20.89
N GLU A 169 -15.65 15.26 21.37
CA GLU A 169 -15.74 14.95 22.81
C GLU A 169 -14.37 14.93 23.52
N TYR A 170 -13.28 14.81 22.75
CA TYR A 170 -11.91 14.70 23.28
C TYR A 170 -11.13 16.01 23.20
N LEU A 171 -11.71 17.10 22.69
CA LEU A 171 -11.03 18.39 22.46
C LEU A 171 -10.26 18.91 23.68
N TYR A 172 -10.77 18.66 24.89
CA TYR A 172 -10.17 19.15 26.13
C TYR A 172 -9.34 18.10 26.88
N ARG A 173 -9.22 16.87 26.37
CA ARG A 173 -8.35 15.81 26.92
C ARG A 173 -6.89 16.00 26.49
N LYS A 174 -5.96 15.44 27.26
CA LYS A 174 -4.53 15.40 26.90
C LYS A 174 -4.19 14.11 26.13
N PRO A 175 -3.13 14.08 25.30
CA PRO A 175 -2.76 12.90 24.50
C PRO A 175 -2.57 11.59 25.29
N LYS A 176 -2.16 11.69 26.55
CA LYS A 176 -2.00 10.53 27.45
C LYS A 176 -3.33 9.87 27.84
N ASP A 177 -4.45 10.60 27.75
CA ASP A 177 -5.79 10.16 28.11
C ASP A 177 -6.57 9.61 26.88
N LEU A 178 -5.87 9.41 25.76
CA LEU A 178 -6.44 8.96 24.49
C LEU A 178 -5.96 7.54 24.14
N SER A 179 -6.76 6.83 23.35
CA SER A 179 -6.33 5.58 22.70
C SER A 179 -5.32 5.85 21.57
N GLY A 180 -4.69 4.80 21.04
CA GLY A 180 -3.78 4.92 19.89
C GLY A 180 -4.47 5.51 18.65
N GLY A 181 -5.66 5.02 18.32
CA GLY A 181 -6.45 5.51 17.19
C GLY A 181 -6.92 6.95 17.39
N GLN A 182 -7.31 7.33 18.61
CA GLN A 182 -7.65 8.72 18.92
C GLN A 182 -6.44 9.65 18.76
N ARG A 183 -5.25 9.26 19.25
CA ARG A 183 -4.02 10.04 19.00
C ARG A 183 -3.71 10.18 17.51
N GLN A 184 -3.91 9.12 16.73
CA GLN A 184 -3.73 9.16 15.28
C GLN A 184 -4.70 10.14 14.61
N ARG A 185 -5.99 10.12 14.98
CA ARG A 185 -6.97 11.11 14.51
C ARG A 185 -6.55 12.53 14.86
N VAL A 186 -6.07 12.78 16.09
CA VAL A 186 -5.57 14.11 16.47
C VAL A 186 -4.38 14.52 15.59
N ALA A 187 -3.44 13.62 15.31
CA ALA A 187 -2.29 13.91 14.45
C ALA A 187 -2.72 14.23 13.00
N ILE A 188 -3.67 13.48 12.46
CA ILE A 188 -4.28 13.75 11.15
C ILE A 188 -5.01 15.10 11.16
N GLY A 189 -5.79 15.40 12.21
CA GLY A 189 -6.52 16.65 12.37
C GLY A 189 -5.63 17.88 12.41
N ARG A 190 -4.49 17.81 13.10
CA ARG A 190 -3.45 18.86 13.07
C ARG A 190 -3.01 19.19 11.66
N ALA A 191 -2.87 18.17 10.83
CA ALA A 191 -2.34 18.28 9.50
C ALA A 191 -3.41 18.80 8.51
N ILE A 192 -4.67 18.35 8.63
CA ILE A 192 -5.81 18.82 7.81
C ILE A 192 -6.21 20.25 8.14
N ALA A 193 -6.14 20.66 9.40
CA ALA A 193 -6.55 22.01 9.83
C ALA A 193 -5.83 23.13 9.06
N ARG A 194 -4.65 22.86 8.49
CA ARG A 194 -3.90 23.84 7.69
C ARG A 194 -4.36 23.98 6.25
N LYS A 195 -5.28 23.14 5.74
CA LYS A 195 -5.66 23.06 4.32
C LYS A 195 -4.43 23.02 3.39
N PRO A 196 -3.55 22.01 3.54
CA PRO A 196 -2.30 21.95 2.81
C PRO A 196 -2.52 21.69 1.32
N LEU A 197 -1.55 22.08 0.50
CA LEU A 197 -1.51 21.76 -0.92
C LEU A 197 -1.21 20.27 -1.18
N VAL A 198 -0.39 19.67 -0.30
CA VAL A 198 0.01 18.27 -0.34
C VAL A 198 -0.05 17.68 1.07
N PHE A 199 -0.59 16.47 1.18
CA PHE A 199 -0.67 15.73 2.42
C PHE A 199 0.33 14.58 2.43
N LEU A 200 1.25 14.56 3.40
CA LEU A 200 2.30 13.55 3.50
C LEU A 200 2.08 12.69 4.75
N MET A 201 2.22 11.37 4.62
CA MET A 201 2.13 10.44 5.73
C MET A 201 3.29 9.44 5.70
N ASP A 202 4.03 9.34 6.81
CA ASP A 202 5.16 8.43 6.99
C ASP A 202 4.76 7.29 7.93
N GLU A 203 4.38 6.14 7.36
CA GLU A 203 3.92 4.94 8.08
C GLU A 203 2.93 5.21 9.24
N PRO A 204 1.84 5.95 9.00
CA PRO A 204 0.96 6.46 10.06
C PRO A 204 0.24 5.38 10.87
N LEU A 205 0.17 4.14 10.37
CA LEU A 205 -0.57 3.04 10.98
C LEU A 205 0.32 1.95 11.60
N SER A 206 1.65 2.12 11.57
CA SER A 206 2.60 1.07 11.99
C SER A 206 2.47 0.69 13.47
N ASN A 207 2.00 1.62 14.31
CA ASN A 207 1.92 1.48 15.77
C ASN A 207 0.55 1.00 16.26
N LEU A 208 -0.35 0.61 15.35
CA LEU A 208 -1.72 0.17 15.66
C LEU A 208 -1.85 -1.34 15.50
N ASP A 209 -2.74 -1.95 16.29
CA ASP A 209 -3.15 -3.35 16.13
C ASP A 209 -3.96 -3.57 14.84
N ALA A 210 -4.15 -4.83 14.45
CA ALA A 210 -4.74 -5.19 13.16
C ALA A 210 -6.17 -4.67 12.96
N LYS A 211 -7.06 -4.79 13.96
CA LYS A 211 -8.46 -4.35 13.85
C LYS A 211 -8.54 -2.83 13.73
N LEU A 212 -7.78 -2.14 14.57
CA LEU A 212 -7.74 -0.68 14.53
C LEU A 212 -7.09 -0.16 13.24
N ARG A 213 -6.05 -0.85 12.73
CA ARG A 213 -5.42 -0.54 11.45
C ARG A 213 -6.41 -0.63 10.30
N GLU A 214 -7.23 -1.67 10.24
CA GLU A 214 -8.25 -1.84 9.21
C GLU A 214 -9.30 -0.71 9.24
N SER A 215 -9.80 -0.36 10.43
CA SER A 215 -10.76 0.75 10.59
C SER A 215 -10.14 2.09 10.17
N MET A 216 -8.95 2.42 10.70
CA MET A 216 -8.25 3.66 10.36
C MET A 216 -7.89 3.77 8.88
N ARG A 217 -7.62 2.64 8.21
CA ARG A 217 -7.37 2.60 6.78
C ARG A 217 -8.55 3.14 5.98
N ARG A 218 -9.76 2.64 6.28
CA ARG A 218 -11.00 3.11 5.64
C ARG A 218 -11.23 4.59 5.90
N GLU A 219 -10.96 5.04 7.12
CA GLU A 219 -11.11 6.46 7.47
C GLU A 219 -10.14 7.36 6.72
N ILE A 220 -8.87 6.99 6.58
CA ILE A 220 -7.89 7.77 5.82
C ILE A 220 -8.32 7.91 4.35
N VAL A 221 -8.86 6.83 3.76
CA VAL A 221 -9.40 6.88 2.39
C VAL A 221 -10.59 7.84 2.30
N ASN A 222 -11.52 7.78 3.25
CA ASN A 222 -12.67 8.68 3.28
C ASN A 222 -12.25 10.15 3.46
N ILE A 223 -11.32 10.42 4.37
CA ILE A 223 -10.75 11.76 4.59
C ILE A 223 -10.12 12.28 3.30
N HIS A 224 -9.32 11.47 2.61
CA HIS A 224 -8.72 11.89 1.34
C HIS A 224 -9.78 12.20 0.28
N ARG A 225 -10.80 11.35 0.12
CA ARG A 225 -11.91 11.58 -0.81
C ARG A 225 -12.66 12.87 -0.51
N MET A 226 -12.92 13.15 0.77
CA MET A 226 -13.59 14.38 1.21
C MET A 226 -12.76 15.64 0.94
N LEU A 227 -11.43 15.56 1.11
CA LEU A 227 -10.55 16.73 0.98
C LEU A 227 -10.04 16.95 -0.44
N ASN A 228 -10.04 15.91 -1.29
CA ASN A 228 -9.50 15.88 -2.64
C ASN A 228 -8.07 16.47 -2.78
N THR A 229 -7.29 16.41 -1.69
CA THR A 229 -5.91 16.90 -1.64
C THR A 229 -4.98 15.81 -2.14
N THR A 230 -3.95 16.17 -2.92
CA THR A 230 -2.90 15.23 -3.33
C THR A 230 -2.20 14.67 -2.09
N SER A 231 -2.21 13.35 -1.93
CA SER A 231 -1.68 12.65 -0.77
C SER A 231 -0.52 11.75 -1.17
N ILE A 232 0.54 11.71 -0.35
CA ILE A 232 1.62 10.73 -0.45
C ILE A 232 1.70 9.96 0.86
N TYR A 233 1.58 8.65 0.78
CA TYR A 233 1.57 7.73 1.91
C TYR A 233 2.71 6.73 1.79
N VAL A 234 3.55 6.61 2.80
CA VAL A 234 4.64 5.63 2.84
C VAL A 234 4.21 4.43 3.67
N THR A 235 4.44 3.23 3.15
CA THR A 235 4.23 1.98 3.88
C THR A 235 5.10 0.84 3.36
N HIS A 236 5.23 -0.19 4.18
CA HIS A 236 5.76 -1.50 3.82
C HIS A 236 4.65 -2.56 3.70
N ASP A 237 3.42 -2.22 4.08
CA ASP A 237 2.26 -3.11 4.04
C ASP A 237 1.58 -3.04 2.65
N GLN A 238 1.59 -4.17 1.95
CA GLN A 238 0.98 -4.28 0.63
C GLN A 238 -0.54 -4.15 0.68
N LEU A 239 -1.19 -4.62 1.75
CA LEU A 239 -2.64 -4.52 1.88
C LEU A 239 -3.06 -3.05 2.01
N GLU A 240 -2.28 -2.24 2.73
CA GLU A 240 -2.47 -0.78 2.76
C GLU A 240 -2.35 -0.18 1.36
N ALA A 241 -1.28 -0.53 0.63
CA ALA A 241 -1.07 -0.01 -0.71
C ALA A 241 -2.23 -0.36 -1.66
N MET A 242 -2.63 -1.63 -1.68
CA MET A 242 -3.61 -2.18 -2.62
C MET A 242 -5.05 -1.71 -2.35
N THR A 243 -5.37 -1.34 -1.11
CA THR A 243 -6.74 -0.95 -0.73
C THR A 243 -6.96 0.56 -0.66
N MET A 244 -5.88 1.36 -0.57
CA MET A 244 -5.98 2.81 -0.41
C MET A 244 -5.55 3.59 -1.66
N GLY A 245 -4.52 3.12 -2.37
CA GLY A 245 -3.80 3.91 -3.36
C GLY A 245 -4.45 3.92 -4.73
N ASN A 246 -4.55 5.10 -5.33
CA ASN A 246 -4.87 5.23 -6.76
C ASN A 246 -3.62 4.97 -7.62
N GLN A 247 -2.47 5.41 -7.12
CA GLN A 247 -1.16 5.19 -7.72
C GLN A 247 -0.25 4.60 -6.65
N ILE A 248 0.34 3.45 -6.93
CA ILE A 248 1.33 2.81 -6.07
C ILE A 248 2.67 2.89 -6.81
N VAL A 249 3.70 3.31 -6.10
CA VAL A 249 5.08 3.42 -6.58
C VAL A 249 5.90 2.44 -5.77
N VAL A 250 6.33 1.37 -6.42
CA VAL A 250 7.12 0.30 -5.79
C VAL A 250 8.59 0.68 -5.85
N PHE A 251 9.24 0.70 -4.69
CA PHE A 251 10.65 1.00 -4.51
C PHE A 251 11.43 -0.25 -4.13
N ASN A 252 12.61 -0.39 -4.73
CA ASN A 252 13.63 -1.33 -4.29
C ASN A 252 15.02 -0.68 -4.42
N ASP A 253 15.86 -0.82 -3.40
CA ASP A 253 17.25 -0.33 -3.39
C ASP A 253 17.46 1.09 -3.95
N GLY A 254 16.60 2.03 -3.54
CA GLY A 254 16.72 3.43 -3.93
C GLY A 254 16.26 3.75 -5.35
N GLN A 255 15.56 2.83 -6.02
CA GLN A 255 15.01 2.98 -7.36
C GLN A 255 13.52 2.65 -7.41
N ILE A 256 12.79 3.29 -8.32
CA ILE A 256 11.41 2.92 -8.65
C ILE A 256 11.46 1.69 -9.57
N GLN A 257 10.78 0.62 -9.16
CA GLN A 257 10.65 -0.61 -9.93
C GLN A 257 9.45 -0.57 -10.86
N GLN A 258 8.34 0.00 -10.38
CA GLN A 258 7.12 0.17 -11.16
C GLN A 258 6.24 1.23 -10.49
N SER A 259 5.51 2.00 -11.29
CA SER A 259 4.42 2.86 -10.84
C SER A 259 3.15 2.53 -11.62
N GLY A 260 2.02 2.42 -10.93
CA GLY A 260 0.74 2.15 -11.56
C GLY A 260 -0.36 1.92 -10.54
N THR A 261 -1.52 1.48 -11.00
CA THR A 261 -2.62 1.04 -10.14
C THR A 261 -2.29 -0.28 -9.45
N GLY A 262 -2.97 -0.60 -8.34
CA GLY A 262 -2.82 -1.92 -7.70
C GLY A 262 -3.12 -3.07 -8.66
N ARG A 263 -4.10 -2.90 -9.54
CA ARG A 263 -4.43 -3.91 -10.57
C ARG A 263 -3.28 -4.12 -11.56
N GLU A 264 -2.67 -3.06 -12.06
CA GLU A 264 -1.52 -3.17 -12.97
C GLU A 264 -0.32 -3.83 -12.30
N LEU A 265 -0.01 -3.46 -11.05
CA LEU A 265 1.09 -4.07 -10.30
C LEU A 265 0.86 -5.57 -10.04
N TYR A 266 -0.38 -5.97 -9.77
CA TYR A 266 -0.73 -7.35 -9.50
C TYR A 266 -0.69 -8.23 -10.75
N PHE A 267 -1.37 -7.79 -11.83
CA PHE A 267 -1.58 -8.57 -13.05
C PHE A 267 -0.55 -8.30 -14.16
N LYS A 268 0.20 -7.20 -14.09
CA LYS A 268 1.24 -6.84 -15.07
C LYS A 268 2.50 -6.35 -14.33
N PRO A 269 3.09 -7.17 -13.44
CA PRO A 269 4.34 -6.80 -12.79
C PRO A 269 5.45 -6.60 -13.83
N ALA A 270 6.21 -5.51 -13.72
CA ALA A 270 7.25 -5.16 -14.70
C ALA A 270 8.48 -6.07 -14.63
N ASN A 271 8.75 -6.63 -13.45
CA ASN A 271 9.91 -7.49 -13.19
C ASN A 271 9.64 -8.51 -12.08
N ILE A 272 10.58 -9.45 -11.91
CA ILE A 272 10.49 -10.55 -10.92
C ILE A 272 10.31 -10.00 -9.50
N PHE A 273 10.98 -8.90 -9.15
CA PHE A 273 10.85 -8.30 -7.83
C PHE A 273 9.42 -7.86 -7.56
N VAL A 274 8.78 -7.11 -8.46
CA VAL A 274 7.39 -6.67 -8.27
C VAL A 274 6.44 -7.87 -8.22
N ALA A 275 6.65 -8.87 -9.07
CA ALA A 275 5.86 -10.10 -9.08
C ALA A 275 5.90 -10.85 -7.74
N LYS A 276 7.08 -10.98 -7.14
CA LYS A 276 7.26 -11.66 -5.84
C LYS A 276 6.90 -10.77 -4.66
N PHE A 277 7.02 -9.45 -4.80
CA PHE A 277 6.78 -8.50 -3.73
C PHE A 277 5.32 -8.11 -3.59
N ILE A 278 4.51 -8.12 -4.66
CA ILE A 278 3.09 -7.77 -4.60
C ILE A 278 2.25 -9.02 -4.63
N GLY A 279 1.42 -9.24 -3.61
CA GLY A 279 0.55 -10.41 -3.44
C GLY A 279 0.88 -11.20 -2.19
N SER A 280 -0.16 -11.70 -1.53
CA SER A 280 -0.05 -12.61 -0.39
C SER A 280 -1.07 -13.74 -0.59
N PRO A 281 -0.64 -14.98 -0.92
CA PRO A 281 0.76 -15.43 -1.05
C PRO A 281 1.54 -14.77 -2.18
N THR A 282 2.88 -14.84 -2.08
CA THR A 282 3.76 -14.36 -3.14
C THR A 282 3.61 -15.23 -4.40
N MET A 283 3.88 -14.66 -5.58
CA MET A 283 3.84 -15.40 -6.84
C MET A 283 4.74 -16.64 -6.78
N ASN A 284 4.21 -17.79 -7.18
CA ASN A 284 5.02 -18.99 -7.38
C ASN A 284 5.93 -18.78 -8.57
N THR A 285 7.21 -19.12 -8.45
CA THR A 285 8.14 -19.02 -9.58
C THR A 285 9.06 -20.22 -9.67
N PHE A 286 9.41 -20.61 -10.88
CA PHE A 286 10.41 -21.63 -11.15
C PHE A 286 11.29 -21.23 -12.34
N ASP A 287 12.50 -21.77 -12.38
CA ASP A 287 13.43 -21.56 -13.50
C ASP A 287 13.08 -22.51 -14.65
N ALA A 288 13.09 -21.97 -15.87
CA ALA A 288 12.72 -22.71 -17.07
C ALA A 288 13.53 -22.24 -18.29
N LYS A 289 13.41 -22.99 -19.38
CA LYS A 289 13.90 -22.62 -20.71
C LYS A 289 12.77 -22.65 -21.72
N PHE A 290 12.87 -21.80 -22.72
CA PHE A 290 12.02 -21.90 -23.90
C PHE A 290 12.60 -22.93 -24.87
N SER A 291 11.81 -23.93 -25.24
CA SER A 291 12.19 -24.91 -26.27
C SER A 291 11.01 -25.44 -27.05
N ASP A 292 11.11 -25.46 -28.38
CA ASP A 292 10.11 -26.00 -29.31
C ASP A 292 8.67 -25.49 -29.04
N GLY A 293 8.51 -24.19 -28.78
CA GLY A 293 7.21 -23.58 -28.49
C GLY A 293 6.64 -23.91 -27.10
N LYS A 294 7.47 -24.43 -26.19
CA LYS A 294 7.10 -24.78 -24.81
C LYS A 294 8.02 -24.11 -23.81
N ILE A 295 7.53 -23.99 -22.59
CA ILE A 295 8.32 -23.69 -21.40
C ILE A 295 8.62 -25.01 -20.70
N VAL A 296 9.90 -25.29 -20.51
CA VAL A 296 10.38 -26.53 -19.88
C VAL A 296 11.19 -26.18 -18.64
N SER A 297 10.87 -26.75 -17.48
CA SER A 297 11.69 -26.56 -16.26
C SER A 297 13.09 -27.13 -16.42
N ASN A 298 14.05 -26.64 -15.65
CA ASN A 298 15.45 -27.09 -15.74
C ASN A 298 15.64 -28.59 -15.47
N ASP A 299 14.81 -29.18 -14.62
CA ASP A 299 14.76 -30.61 -14.30
C ASP A 299 13.92 -31.44 -15.29
N GLN A 300 13.27 -30.80 -16.25
CA GLN A 300 12.36 -31.39 -17.23
C GLN A 300 11.10 -32.05 -16.65
N ASP A 301 10.75 -31.79 -15.38
CA ASP A 301 9.53 -32.31 -14.75
C ASP A 301 8.27 -31.53 -15.18
N ILE A 302 8.42 -30.29 -15.64
CA ILE A 302 7.33 -29.38 -16.01
C ILE A 302 7.47 -29.03 -17.49
N HIS A 303 6.41 -29.31 -18.26
CA HIS A 303 6.28 -28.95 -19.67
C HIS A 303 4.99 -28.18 -19.87
N LEU A 304 5.09 -26.86 -20.05
CA LEU A 304 3.93 -26.01 -20.29
C LEU A 304 3.88 -25.61 -21.76
N PRO A 305 2.74 -25.82 -22.45
CA PRO A 305 2.55 -25.24 -23.77
C PRO A 305 2.54 -23.71 -23.67
N LEU A 306 3.04 -23.04 -24.70
CA LEU A 306 2.87 -21.60 -24.87
C LEU A 306 2.21 -21.38 -26.23
N SER A 307 0.91 -21.19 -26.26
CA SER A 307 0.10 -20.99 -27.47
C SER A 307 0.17 -19.56 -28.02
N ASP A 308 0.55 -18.60 -27.19
CA ASP A 308 0.67 -17.19 -27.59
C ASP A 308 1.90 -16.97 -28.51
N LEU A 309 1.62 -16.81 -29.81
CA LEU A 309 2.64 -16.61 -30.84
C LEU A 309 3.38 -15.27 -30.70
N GLU A 310 2.74 -14.23 -30.17
CA GLU A 310 3.40 -12.93 -29.98
C GLU A 310 4.45 -13.02 -28.86
N VAL A 311 4.16 -13.79 -27.82
CA VAL A 311 5.11 -14.05 -26.74
C VAL A 311 6.24 -14.95 -27.22
N GLN A 312 5.93 -16.04 -27.96
CA GLN A 312 6.94 -16.90 -28.55
C GLN A 312 7.94 -16.13 -29.42
N ALA A 313 7.46 -15.19 -30.24
CA ALA A 313 8.31 -14.39 -31.13
C ALA A 313 9.32 -13.50 -30.38
N LYS A 314 9.09 -13.22 -29.09
CA LYS A 314 10.02 -12.45 -28.23
C LYS A 314 11.06 -13.34 -27.54
N LEU A 315 10.86 -14.65 -27.53
CA LEU A 315 11.72 -15.61 -26.86
C LEU A 315 12.72 -16.22 -27.84
N LYS A 316 13.91 -16.55 -27.33
CA LYS A 316 14.93 -17.30 -28.08
C LYS A 316 14.96 -18.74 -27.62
N GLU A 317 15.27 -19.65 -28.53
CA GLU A 317 15.47 -21.06 -28.20
C GLU A 317 16.57 -21.20 -27.12
N ASN A 318 16.30 -22.03 -26.11
CA ASN A 318 17.14 -22.23 -24.92
C ASN A 318 17.40 -20.99 -24.06
N GLN A 319 16.61 -19.91 -24.21
CA GLN A 319 16.70 -18.75 -23.33
C GLN A 319 16.37 -19.14 -21.89
N ASP A 320 17.19 -18.71 -20.93
CA ASP A 320 16.93 -18.88 -19.50
C ASP A 320 15.83 -17.91 -19.03
N LEU A 321 14.78 -18.47 -18.47
CA LEU A 321 13.58 -17.77 -18.05
C LEU A 321 13.27 -18.06 -16.58
N VAL A 322 12.54 -17.13 -15.97
CA VAL A 322 11.80 -17.38 -14.74
C VAL A 322 10.33 -17.30 -15.09
N VAL A 323 9.57 -18.33 -14.76
CA VAL A 323 8.14 -18.39 -15.02
C VAL A 323 7.37 -18.32 -13.73
N GLY A 324 6.30 -17.52 -13.73
CA GLY A 324 5.53 -17.22 -12.54
C GLY A 324 4.02 -17.40 -12.73
N PHE A 325 3.37 -17.90 -11.68
CA PHE A 325 1.92 -18.04 -11.57
C PHE A 325 1.47 -17.58 -10.19
N ARG A 326 0.34 -16.86 -10.12
CA ARG A 326 -0.29 -16.59 -8.82
C ARG A 326 -0.87 -17.88 -8.24
N SER A 327 -1.09 -17.90 -6.93
CA SER A 327 -1.63 -19.09 -6.28
C SER A 327 -3.04 -19.43 -6.75
N GLU A 328 -3.83 -18.44 -7.14
CA GLU A 328 -5.16 -18.59 -7.74
C GLU A 328 -5.15 -18.97 -9.23
N ASP A 329 -4.00 -18.88 -9.90
CA ASP A 329 -3.86 -19.22 -11.33
C ASP A 329 -3.39 -20.68 -11.55
N ILE A 330 -3.29 -21.44 -10.46
CA ILE A 330 -2.98 -22.88 -10.45
C ILE A 330 -4.22 -23.60 -9.91
N LEU A 331 -4.67 -24.62 -10.62
CA LEU A 331 -5.83 -25.43 -10.23
C LEU A 331 -5.38 -26.81 -9.75
N ILE A 332 -6.03 -27.32 -8.70
CA ILE A 332 -5.76 -28.66 -8.15
C ILE A 332 -6.84 -29.63 -8.66
N HIS A 333 -6.40 -30.75 -9.20
CA HIS A 333 -7.24 -31.87 -9.62
C HIS A 333 -6.83 -33.16 -8.91
N THR A 334 -7.79 -34.05 -8.67
CA THR A 334 -7.56 -35.40 -8.11
C THR A 334 -7.23 -36.43 -9.18
N GLU A 335 -7.59 -36.16 -10.44
CA GLU A 335 -7.40 -37.06 -11.57
C GLU A 335 -6.35 -36.54 -12.56
N PRO A 336 -5.59 -37.46 -13.20
CA PRO A 336 -4.64 -37.09 -14.24
C PRO A 336 -5.36 -36.44 -15.43
N GLY A 337 -4.64 -35.59 -16.17
CA GLY A 337 -5.18 -34.89 -17.31
C GLY A 337 -4.07 -34.37 -18.22
N LYS A 338 -4.45 -33.89 -19.41
CA LYS A 338 -3.50 -33.29 -20.35
C LYS A 338 -2.86 -32.05 -19.72
N ASN A 339 -1.53 -31.92 -19.84
CA ASN A 339 -0.74 -30.81 -19.29
C ASN A 339 -0.87 -30.62 -17.77
N ARG A 340 -1.28 -31.67 -17.04
CA ARG A 340 -1.29 -31.64 -15.58
C ARG A 340 -0.03 -32.24 -15.02
N ILE A 341 0.50 -31.61 -13.98
CA ILE A 341 1.75 -32.02 -13.33
C ILE A 341 1.41 -32.69 -12.01
N LYS A 342 1.87 -33.94 -11.84
CA LYS A 342 1.67 -34.68 -10.59
C LYS A 342 2.53 -34.08 -9.49
N GLY A 343 1.94 -33.87 -8.32
CA GLY A 343 2.63 -33.41 -7.12
C GLY A 343 2.07 -34.05 -5.86
N LYS A 344 2.76 -33.86 -4.74
CA LYS A 344 2.38 -34.36 -3.43
C LYS A 344 2.08 -33.20 -2.49
N ILE A 345 0.95 -33.24 -1.81
CA ILE A 345 0.59 -32.21 -0.83
C ILE A 345 1.58 -32.26 0.35
N ALA A 346 2.24 -31.15 0.61
CA ALA A 346 3.20 -30.99 1.70
C ALA A 346 2.61 -30.25 2.90
N ASN A 347 1.72 -29.29 2.67
CA ASN A 347 1.08 -28.50 3.72
C ASN A 347 -0.31 -28.01 3.27
N ILE A 348 -1.20 -27.77 4.23
CA ILE A 348 -2.53 -27.19 4.03
C ILE A 348 -2.76 -26.14 5.12
N GLU A 349 -3.03 -24.90 4.74
CA GLU A 349 -3.28 -23.79 5.65
C GLU A 349 -4.65 -23.18 5.40
N LEU A 350 -5.50 -23.12 6.43
CA LEU A 350 -6.82 -22.47 6.35
C LEU A 350 -6.68 -20.96 6.53
N ILE A 351 -7.06 -20.18 5.52
CA ILE A 351 -6.97 -18.70 5.53
C ILE A 351 -8.35 -18.01 5.47
N GLY A 352 -9.33 -18.61 6.15
CA GLY A 352 -10.68 -18.06 6.27
C GLY A 352 -11.66 -18.69 5.30
N LYS A 353 -11.95 -18.04 4.17
CA LYS A 353 -12.85 -18.57 3.12
C LYS A 353 -12.16 -19.50 2.13
N ASP A 354 -10.84 -19.40 2.06
CA ASP A 354 -9.97 -20.17 1.18
C ASP A 354 -8.93 -20.95 2.01
N GLN A 355 -8.22 -21.86 1.34
CA GLN A 355 -7.07 -22.60 1.87
C GLN A 355 -5.88 -22.47 0.93
N LEU A 356 -4.69 -22.42 1.52
CA LEU A 356 -3.43 -22.49 0.80
C LEU A 356 -2.91 -23.92 0.87
N VAL A 357 -2.76 -24.56 -0.28
CA VAL A 357 -2.26 -25.92 -0.39
C VAL A 357 -0.86 -25.85 -0.99
N ALA A 358 0.15 -26.27 -0.23
CA ALA A 358 1.50 -26.39 -0.72
C ALA A 358 1.67 -27.77 -1.38
N VAL A 359 2.01 -27.78 -2.68
CA VAL A 359 2.14 -29.00 -3.49
C VAL A 359 3.57 -29.10 -4.00
N LYS A 360 4.28 -30.13 -3.54
CA LYS A 360 5.64 -30.44 -3.92
C LYS A 360 5.65 -31.29 -5.19
N VAL A 361 6.21 -30.77 -6.28
CA VAL A 361 6.32 -31.49 -7.56
C VAL A 361 7.56 -32.39 -7.56
N ASN A 362 8.69 -31.86 -7.08
CA ASN A 362 9.95 -32.60 -6.95
C ASN A 362 10.76 -32.08 -5.76
N LYS A 363 12.08 -32.34 -5.69
CA LYS A 363 12.90 -31.93 -4.55
C LYS A 363 13.06 -30.41 -4.40
N GLU A 364 13.03 -29.68 -5.52
CA GLU A 364 13.35 -28.25 -5.60
C GLU A 364 12.11 -27.37 -5.81
N ILE A 365 11.07 -27.90 -6.46
CA ILE A 365 9.88 -27.14 -6.85
C ILE A 365 8.68 -27.49 -5.94
N GLU A 366 8.15 -26.44 -5.31
CA GLU A 366 6.91 -26.44 -4.53
C GLU A 366 6.05 -25.25 -4.98
N PHE A 367 4.75 -25.50 -5.14
CA PHE A 367 3.76 -24.49 -5.51
C PHE A 367 2.77 -24.28 -4.36
N ILE A 368 2.51 -23.03 -4.01
CA ILE A 368 1.42 -22.64 -3.13
C ILE A 368 0.20 -22.36 -4.01
N VAL A 369 -0.87 -23.12 -3.81
CA VAL A 369 -2.10 -23.01 -4.59
C VAL A 369 -3.23 -22.53 -3.71
N ASN A 370 -4.01 -21.55 -4.18
CA ASN A 370 -5.18 -21.08 -3.48
C ASN A 370 -6.39 -21.92 -3.93
N ALA A 371 -7.02 -22.62 -3.00
CA ALA A 371 -8.15 -23.49 -3.26
C ALA A 371 -9.34 -23.17 -2.35
N SER A 372 -10.54 -23.56 -2.79
CA SER A 372 -11.78 -23.38 -2.01
C SER A 372 -11.78 -24.26 -0.76
N ASN A 373 -12.25 -23.73 0.37
CA ASN A 373 -12.44 -24.49 1.61
C ASN A 373 -13.55 -25.55 1.54
N ASN A 374 -14.30 -25.62 0.43
CA ASN A 374 -15.34 -26.65 0.23
C ASN A 374 -14.77 -28.00 -0.19
N VAL A 375 -13.49 -28.06 -0.57
CA VAL A 375 -12.81 -29.29 -0.95
C VAL A 375 -11.91 -29.73 0.20
N GLU A 376 -12.06 -30.98 0.62
CA GLU A 376 -11.18 -31.57 1.63
C GLU A 376 -9.98 -32.22 0.94
N TYR A 377 -8.79 -31.73 1.27
CA TYR A 377 -7.53 -32.31 0.80
C TYR A 377 -6.85 -33.06 1.95
N GLU A 378 -6.23 -34.20 1.63
CA GLU A 378 -5.48 -34.99 2.61
C GLU A 378 -3.98 -34.68 2.51
N LEU A 379 -3.34 -34.40 3.65
CA LEU A 379 -1.89 -34.21 3.71
C LEU A 379 -1.17 -35.42 3.13
N TYR A 380 -0.09 -35.18 2.37
CA TYR A 380 0.73 -36.22 1.74
C TYR A 380 0.04 -37.04 0.64
N SER A 381 -1.20 -36.72 0.27
CA SER A 381 -1.85 -37.29 -0.92
C SER A 381 -1.23 -36.76 -2.22
N TYR A 382 -1.41 -37.50 -3.31
CA TYR A 382 -1.01 -37.07 -4.65
C TYR A 382 -2.15 -36.33 -5.34
N VAL A 383 -1.82 -35.20 -5.96
CA VAL A 383 -2.73 -34.37 -6.74
C VAL A 383 -2.07 -33.98 -8.07
N TYR A 384 -2.86 -33.37 -8.95
CA TYR A 384 -2.42 -32.92 -10.27
C TYR A 384 -2.66 -31.42 -10.40
N LEU A 385 -1.61 -30.67 -10.71
CA LEU A 385 -1.64 -29.22 -10.90
C LEU A 385 -1.90 -28.89 -12.37
N GLU A 386 -2.87 -28.02 -12.62
CA GLU A 386 -3.15 -27.43 -13.93
C GLU A 386 -2.84 -25.94 -13.90
N PHE A 387 -2.00 -25.46 -14.82
CA PHE A 387 -1.57 -24.07 -14.87
C PHE A 387 -2.37 -23.31 -15.92
N VAL A 388 -3.03 -22.21 -15.53
CA VAL A 388 -3.84 -21.40 -16.45
C VAL A 388 -2.93 -20.60 -17.37
N GLU A 389 -2.75 -21.07 -18.60
CA GLU A 389 -1.78 -20.51 -19.55
C GLU A 389 -1.96 -19.00 -19.81
N SER A 390 -3.20 -18.53 -19.92
CA SER A 390 -3.51 -17.09 -20.15
C SER A 390 -3.11 -16.18 -18.99
N ARG A 391 -2.71 -16.74 -17.85
CA ARG A 391 -2.25 -16.06 -16.64
C ARG A 391 -0.76 -16.23 -16.39
N ILE A 392 -0.02 -16.84 -17.31
CA ILE A 392 1.41 -17.03 -17.20
C ILE A 392 2.15 -15.68 -17.14
N HIS A 393 3.16 -15.59 -16.29
CA HIS A 393 4.13 -14.50 -16.32
C HIS A 393 5.50 -15.06 -16.70
N ILE A 394 6.11 -14.48 -17.73
CA ILE A 394 7.43 -14.91 -18.21
C ILE A 394 8.41 -13.76 -18.01
N PHE A 395 9.51 -14.04 -17.34
CA PHE A 395 10.58 -13.08 -17.07
C PHE A 395 11.90 -13.59 -17.64
N ASP A 396 12.69 -12.67 -18.20
CA ASP A 396 14.06 -12.96 -18.59
C ASP A 396 14.95 -13.09 -17.34
N LYS A 397 15.70 -14.18 -17.21
CA LYS A 397 16.48 -14.46 -15.99
C LYS A 397 17.63 -13.48 -15.77
N THR A 398 18.15 -12.87 -16.83
CA THR A 398 19.31 -11.96 -16.76
C THR A 398 18.89 -10.55 -16.42
N THR A 399 17.90 -10.01 -17.14
CA THR A 399 17.41 -8.64 -16.96
C THR A 399 16.36 -8.54 -15.86
N THR A 400 15.75 -9.66 -15.47
CA THR A 400 14.62 -9.79 -14.52
C THR A 400 13.30 -9.18 -15.00
N ASN A 401 13.27 -8.61 -16.21
CA ASN A 401 12.10 -7.93 -16.76
C ASN A 401 11.08 -8.92 -17.32
N ARG A 402 9.80 -8.56 -17.25
CA ARG A 402 8.70 -9.34 -17.84
C ARG A 402 8.74 -9.24 -19.38
N VAL A 403 8.49 -10.36 -20.04
CA VAL A 403 8.53 -10.50 -21.52
C VAL A 403 7.14 -10.35 -22.15
N ASN A 404 6.13 -10.96 -21.54
CA ASN A 404 4.73 -10.92 -21.99
C ASN A 404 3.95 -9.76 -21.36
#